data_AF-A0A1G2U5W5-F1
#
_entry.id   AF-A0A1G2U5W5-F1
#
_cell.length_a   1.000
_cell.length_b   1.000
_cell.length_c   1.000
_cell.angle_alpha   90.00
_cell.angle_beta   90.00
_cell.angle_gamma   90.00
#
_symmetry.space_group_name_H-M   'P 1'
#
loop_
_entity.id
_entity.type
_entity.pdbx_description
1 polymer ?
#
loop_
_entity_poly.entity_id
_entity_poly.type
_entity_poly.pdbx_seq_one_letter_code
_entity_poly.pdbx_strand_id
1 'polypeptide(L)'
;MERTKELILKVEKAFEQEVEIFQKEAENLLKFKKQLGDLTRDFVSSLEPKPVLRYRIGSLFLKECFKYLTSSPEEVIHLVSGMEFEKNLFILDRLEKVEYQASIVGAKADVKDLFKKLIEMDEKYGHLLLAVFHSHPFGGVAGACPSGIDRNLQENLEKSGYRTIQAVFSRDGYVRFFSNKLSFEIEVYGKGVEKISEQGNERIFKLSEIKG
;
A
#
# COMPACT_ATOMS: atom_id res chain seq x y z
N MET A 1 -1.75 28.40 -71.19
CA MET A 1 -1.64 28.90 -69.80
C MET A 1 -2.33 27.99 -68.79
N GLU A 2 -3.52 27.45 -69.07
CA GLU A 2 -4.25 26.56 -68.14
C GLU A 2 -3.51 25.25 -67.79
N ARG A 3 -2.93 24.58 -68.79
CA ARG A 3 -2.24 23.29 -68.61
C ARG A 3 -1.00 23.36 -67.70
N THR A 4 -0.35 24.53 -67.63
CA THR A 4 0.82 24.77 -66.77
C THR A 4 0.40 24.97 -65.32
N LYS A 5 -0.72 25.66 -65.06
CA LYS A 5 -1.27 25.82 -63.70
C LYS A 5 -1.74 24.49 -63.11
N GLU A 6 -2.34 23.64 -63.94
CA GLU A 6 -2.81 22.31 -63.50
C GLU A 6 -1.65 21.38 -63.13
N LEU A 7 -0.51 21.49 -63.82
CA LEU A 7 0.70 20.73 -63.51
C LEU A 7 1.33 21.17 -62.18
N ILE A 8 1.40 22.49 -61.94
CA ILE A 8 1.93 23.06 -60.68
C ILE A 8 1.09 22.59 -59.49
N LEU A 9 -0.23 22.66 -59.61
CA LEU A 9 -1.15 22.22 -58.54
C LEU A 9 -1.02 20.73 -58.20
N LYS A 10 -0.69 19.88 -59.20
CA LYS A 10 -0.45 18.45 -58.99
C LYS A 10 0.87 18.19 -58.27
N VAL A 11 1.91 18.95 -58.59
CA VAL A 11 3.22 18.85 -57.93
C VAL A 11 3.14 19.35 -56.49
N GLU A 12 2.44 20.46 -56.24
CA GLU A 12 2.23 21.00 -54.88
C GLU A 12 1.47 19.99 -54.01
N LYS A 13 0.38 19.40 -54.51
CA LYS A 13 -0.35 18.36 -53.77
C LYS A 13 0.46 17.10 -53.50
N ALA A 14 1.28 16.67 -54.46
CA ALA A 14 2.16 15.51 -54.25
C ALA A 14 3.21 15.80 -53.18
N PHE A 15 3.77 17.00 -53.17
CA PHE A 15 4.74 17.44 -52.18
C PHE A 15 4.12 17.57 -50.78
N GLU A 16 2.91 18.15 -50.67
CA GLU A 16 2.16 18.21 -49.41
C GLU A 16 1.89 16.82 -48.82
N GLN A 17 1.51 15.86 -49.66
CA GLN A 17 1.28 14.47 -49.23
C GLN A 17 2.57 13.80 -48.72
N GLU A 18 3.71 14.02 -49.38
CA GLU A 18 5.00 13.50 -48.90
C GLU A 18 5.39 14.13 -47.55
N VAL A 19 5.20 15.45 -47.39
CA VAL A 19 5.49 16.15 -46.13
C VAL A 19 4.61 15.60 -44.98
N GLU A 20 3.33 15.33 -45.23
CA GLU A 20 2.42 14.77 -44.23
C GLU A 20 2.84 13.34 -43.80
N ILE A 21 3.28 12.52 -44.76
CA ILE A 21 3.82 11.18 -44.48
C ILE A 21 5.07 11.27 -43.59
N PHE A 22 6.01 12.14 -43.93
CA PHE A 22 7.24 12.34 -43.15
C PHE A 22 6.95 12.82 -41.73
N GLN A 23 6.00 13.74 -41.54
CA GLN A 23 5.61 14.21 -40.21
C GLN A 23 5.03 13.09 -39.35
N LYS A 24 4.16 12.26 -39.93
CA LYS A 24 3.54 11.12 -39.23
C LYS A 24 4.57 10.06 -38.82
N GLU A 25 5.56 9.80 -39.66
CA GLU A 25 6.67 8.91 -39.33
C GLU A 25 7.53 9.46 -38.18
N ALA A 26 7.84 10.76 -38.20
CA ALA A 26 8.59 11.41 -37.12
C ALA A 26 7.85 11.35 -35.76
N GLU A 27 6.54 11.58 -35.76
CA GLU A 27 5.70 11.45 -34.55
C GLU A 27 5.69 10.01 -34.01
N ASN A 28 5.58 9.02 -34.89
CA ASN A 28 5.64 7.61 -34.51
C ASN A 28 6.99 7.25 -33.90
N LEU A 29 8.08 7.75 -34.49
CA LEU A 29 9.44 7.56 -33.96
C LEU A 29 9.60 8.18 -32.56
N LEU A 30 9.01 9.36 -32.34
CA LEU A 30 9.04 10.04 -31.05
C LEU A 30 8.23 9.27 -29.98
N LYS A 31 7.05 8.77 -30.34
CA LYS A 31 6.24 7.90 -29.46
C LYS A 31 6.99 6.62 -29.09
N PHE A 32 7.64 5.99 -30.05
CA PHE A 32 8.42 4.77 -29.82
C PHE A 32 9.63 5.01 -28.90
N LYS A 33 10.37 6.12 -29.10
CA LYS A 33 11.46 6.52 -28.20
C LYS A 33 10.98 6.75 -26.76
N LYS A 34 9.80 7.36 -26.58
CA LYS A 34 9.20 7.55 -25.26
C LYS A 34 8.86 6.21 -24.60
N GLN A 35 8.23 5.29 -25.33
CA GLN A 35 7.92 3.95 -24.83
C GLN A 35 9.17 3.16 -24.45
N LEU A 36 10.24 3.25 -25.24
CA LEU A 36 11.55 2.69 -24.89
C LEU A 36 12.14 3.32 -23.62
N GLY A 37 12.00 4.63 -23.45
CA GLY A 37 12.41 5.34 -22.24
C GLY A 37 11.66 4.89 -20.98
N ASP A 38 10.35 4.68 -21.10
CA ASP A 38 9.53 4.18 -20.00
C ASP A 38 9.86 2.71 -19.68
N LEU A 39 10.01 1.87 -20.70
CA LEU A 39 10.39 0.45 -20.54
C LEU A 39 11.78 0.28 -19.90
N THR A 40 12.74 1.11 -20.32
CA THR A 40 14.09 1.09 -19.72
C THR A 40 14.09 1.61 -18.29
N ARG A 41 13.27 2.61 -17.95
CA ARG A 41 13.12 3.08 -16.57
C ARG A 41 12.50 2.01 -15.67
N ASP A 42 11.44 1.36 -16.13
CA ASP A 42 10.79 0.27 -15.38
C ASP A 42 11.73 -0.92 -15.18
N PHE A 43 12.52 -1.25 -16.21
CA PHE A 43 13.54 -2.29 -16.14
C PHE A 43 14.65 -1.94 -15.14
N VAL A 44 15.20 -0.72 -15.19
CA VAL A 44 16.23 -0.26 -14.23
C VAL A 44 15.68 -0.20 -12.81
N SER A 45 14.46 0.30 -12.61
CA SER A 45 13.75 0.30 -11.32
C SER A 45 13.52 -1.11 -10.78
N SER A 46 13.31 -2.10 -11.65
CA SER A 46 13.16 -3.50 -11.26
C SER A 46 14.48 -4.16 -10.82
N LEU A 47 15.61 -3.60 -11.22
CA LEU A 47 16.96 -4.07 -10.86
C LEU A 47 17.49 -3.45 -9.57
N GLU A 48 17.01 -2.26 -9.18
CA GLU A 48 17.35 -1.69 -7.89
C GLU A 48 16.72 -2.51 -6.76
N PRO A 49 17.47 -2.89 -5.72
CA PRO A 49 16.90 -3.57 -4.58
C PRO A 49 15.83 -2.66 -3.96
N LYS A 50 14.58 -3.13 -3.95
CA LYS A 50 13.49 -2.37 -3.36
C LYS A 50 13.85 -2.02 -1.91
N PRO A 51 13.66 -0.76 -1.50
CA PRO A 51 13.99 -0.36 -0.14
C PRO A 51 13.18 -1.19 0.85
N VAL A 52 13.87 -1.74 1.86
CA VAL A 52 13.22 -2.44 2.97
C VAL A 52 12.62 -1.40 3.91
N LEU A 53 11.32 -1.53 4.17
CA LEU A 53 10.61 -0.68 5.13
C LEU A 53 10.81 -1.24 6.54
N ARG A 54 11.24 -0.43 7.49
CA ARG A 54 11.47 -0.85 8.88
C ARG A 54 10.40 -0.24 9.77
N TYR A 55 9.72 -1.07 10.52
CA TYR A 55 8.68 -0.66 11.47
C TYR A 55 9.11 -0.98 12.89
N ARG A 56 8.86 -0.06 13.82
CA ARG A 56 9.06 -0.29 15.25
C ARG A 56 7.78 -0.07 16.00
N ILE A 57 7.50 -0.96 16.95
CA ILE A 57 6.30 -0.88 17.77
C ILE A 57 6.61 -1.25 19.22
N GLY A 58 6.04 -0.52 20.17
CA GLY A 58 6.15 -0.87 21.59
C GLY A 58 5.26 -2.05 21.97
N SER A 59 5.74 -2.97 22.80
CA SER A 59 4.98 -4.13 23.23
C SER A 59 3.74 -3.76 24.07
N LEU A 60 3.81 -2.64 24.80
CA LEU A 60 2.67 -2.08 25.53
C LEU A 60 1.55 -1.66 24.56
N PHE A 61 1.88 -0.84 23.55
CA PHE A 61 0.93 -0.40 22.54
C PHE A 61 0.34 -1.58 21.77
N LEU A 62 1.18 -2.54 21.38
CA LEU A 62 0.72 -3.76 20.70
C LEU A 62 -0.26 -4.58 21.56
N LYS A 63 -0.03 -4.65 22.88
CA LYS A 63 -0.94 -5.30 23.84
C LYS A 63 -2.25 -4.54 24.02
N GLU A 64 -2.21 -3.21 24.02
CA GLU A 64 -3.41 -2.36 24.05
C GLU A 64 -4.25 -2.52 22.79
N CYS A 65 -3.61 -2.55 21.62
CA CYS A 65 -4.27 -2.89 20.36
C CYS A 65 -4.94 -4.26 20.46
N PHE A 66 -4.22 -5.29 20.88
CA PHE A 66 -4.80 -6.63 21.06
C PHE A 66 -6.04 -6.60 21.96
N LYS A 67 -5.93 -6.05 23.18
CA LYS A 67 -7.06 -5.97 24.11
C LYS A 67 -8.27 -5.27 23.51
N TYR A 68 -8.04 -4.19 22.79
CA TYR A 68 -9.12 -3.43 22.16
C TYR A 68 -9.75 -4.21 21.00
N LEU A 69 -8.94 -4.69 20.06
CA LEU A 69 -9.40 -5.39 18.86
C LEU A 69 -10.15 -6.68 19.23
N THR A 70 -9.63 -7.44 20.19
CA THR A 70 -10.27 -8.68 20.62
C THR A 70 -11.36 -8.50 21.69
N SER A 71 -11.77 -7.26 22.01
CA SER A 71 -12.86 -7.04 22.97
C SER A 71 -14.25 -7.19 22.33
N SER A 72 -14.39 -6.92 21.03
CA SER A 72 -15.63 -7.10 20.28
C SER A 72 -15.64 -8.44 19.54
N PRO A 73 -16.77 -9.16 19.42
CA PRO A 73 -16.88 -10.33 18.54
C PRO A 73 -16.78 -9.96 17.05
N GLU A 74 -17.07 -8.70 16.70
CA GLU A 74 -17.07 -8.21 15.33
C GLU A 74 -15.66 -7.92 14.82
N GLU A 75 -15.40 -8.28 13.56
CA GLU A 75 -14.16 -7.94 12.86
C GLU A 75 -14.27 -6.51 12.35
N VAL A 76 -13.58 -5.60 13.03
CA VAL A 76 -13.50 -4.18 12.68
C VAL A 76 -12.05 -3.82 12.36
N ILE A 77 -11.90 -3.04 11.30
CA ILE A 77 -10.61 -2.55 10.83
C ILE A 77 -10.32 -1.20 11.49
N HIS A 78 -9.11 -1.05 12.01
CA HIS A 78 -8.63 0.18 12.62
C HIS A 78 -7.32 0.63 11.97
N LEU A 79 -7.09 1.94 11.94
CA LEU A 79 -5.86 2.49 11.39
C LEU A 79 -4.81 2.61 12.47
N VAL A 80 -3.57 2.43 12.09
CA VAL A 80 -2.41 2.69 12.94
C VAL A 80 -1.57 3.76 12.29
N SER A 81 -1.37 4.83 13.05
CA SER A 81 -0.62 6.00 12.66
C SER A 81 0.70 6.09 13.41
N GLY A 82 1.55 6.99 12.92
CA GLY A 82 2.81 7.34 13.53
C GLY A 82 3.67 8.14 12.57
N MET A 83 4.98 8.14 12.75
CA MET A 83 5.89 8.99 11.98
C MET A 83 7.05 8.22 11.35
N GLU A 84 7.60 8.79 10.28
CA GLU A 84 8.91 8.42 9.76
C GLU A 84 9.98 9.09 10.64
N PHE A 85 10.76 8.27 11.35
CA PHE A 85 11.84 8.74 12.23
C PHE A 85 13.14 8.97 11.44
N GLU A 86 13.44 8.05 10.52
CA GLU A 86 14.53 8.13 9.55
C GLU A 86 14.05 7.56 8.23
N LYS A 87 14.81 7.74 7.14
CA LYS A 87 14.45 7.19 5.82
C LYS A 87 14.10 5.70 5.93
N ASN A 88 12.85 5.37 5.57
CA ASN A 88 12.26 4.03 5.63
C ASN A 88 12.23 3.40 7.03
N LEU A 89 12.27 4.19 8.11
CA LEU A 89 12.11 3.75 9.48
C LEU A 89 10.90 4.45 10.10
N PHE A 90 9.87 3.67 10.41
CA PHE A 90 8.60 4.16 10.91
C PHE A 90 8.33 3.66 12.32
N ILE A 91 7.71 4.51 13.14
CA ILE A 91 7.28 4.17 14.49
C ILE A 91 5.75 4.05 14.47
N LEU A 92 5.21 2.90 14.90
CA LEU A 92 3.77 2.71 15.12
C LEU A 92 3.46 3.04 16.57
N ASP A 93 2.68 4.08 16.82
CA ASP A 93 2.45 4.59 18.17
C ASP A 93 0.99 4.89 18.50
N ARG A 94 0.10 4.96 17.50
CA ARG A 94 -1.29 5.37 17.75
C ARG A 94 -2.30 4.56 16.94
N LEU A 95 -3.32 4.07 17.64
CA LEU A 95 -4.45 3.37 17.05
C LEU A 95 -5.60 4.37 16.85
N GLU A 96 -5.93 4.68 15.59
CA GLU A 96 -7.11 5.46 15.27
C GLU A 96 -8.32 4.54 15.13
N LYS A 97 -9.24 4.69 16.07
CA LYS A 97 -10.47 3.92 16.11
C LYS A 97 -11.39 4.43 15.00
N VAL A 98 -11.62 3.63 13.97
CA VAL A 98 -12.65 3.88 12.95
C VAL A 98 -13.92 3.18 13.41
N GLU A 99 -15.05 3.89 13.34
CA GLU A 99 -16.36 3.26 13.46
C GLU A 99 -16.62 2.58 12.11
N TYR A 100 -16.65 1.25 12.04
CA TYR A 100 -16.91 0.56 10.78
C TYR A 100 -17.93 -0.56 10.98
N GLN A 101 -19.05 -0.46 10.27
CA GLN A 101 -20.00 -1.56 10.10
C GLN A 101 -19.57 -2.40 8.90
N ALA A 102 -19.25 -3.67 9.16
CA ALA A 102 -18.79 -4.61 8.15
C ALA A 102 -19.79 -4.77 6.99
N SER A 103 -19.37 -4.44 5.76
CA SER A 103 -19.73 -5.27 4.61
C SER A 103 -18.67 -5.19 3.51
N ILE A 104 -18.16 -6.36 3.17
CA ILE A 104 -17.18 -6.67 2.13
C ILE A 104 -17.72 -6.39 0.70
N VAL A 105 -18.97 -5.94 0.57
CA VAL A 105 -19.60 -5.65 -0.73
C VAL A 105 -20.45 -4.37 -0.60
N GLY A 106 -19.86 -3.23 -0.97
CA GLY A 106 -20.61 -1.98 -1.17
C GLY A 106 -20.57 -1.00 0.01
N ALA A 107 -19.39 -0.51 0.37
CA ALA A 107 -19.21 0.58 1.32
C ALA A 107 -19.74 1.91 0.75
N LYS A 108 -20.92 2.36 1.19
CA LYS A 108 -21.42 3.72 0.89
C LYS A 108 -21.59 4.63 2.11
N ALA A 109 -21.47 4.13 3.34
CA ALA A 109 -21.77 4.94 4.53
C ALA A 109 -20.54 5.49 5.29
N ASP A 110 -19.42 4.76 5.42
CA ASP A 110 -18.36 5.15 6.39
C ASP A 110 -16.98 5.51 5.82
N VAL A 111 -16.93 5.71 4.50
CA VAL A 111 -15.73 6.21 3.82
C VAL A 111 -15.35 7.62 4.30
N LYS A 112 -16.35 8.40 4.78
CA LYS A 112 -16.15 9.76 5.27
C LYS A 112 -15.39 9.84 6.59
N ASP A 113 -15.68 8.98 7.58
CA ASP A 113 -14.95 9.01 8.86
C ASP A 113 -13.51 8.55 8.66
N LEU A 114 -13.31 7.51 7.83
CA LEU A 114 -11.99 7.07 7.41
C LEU A 114 -11.17 8.20 6.76
N PHE A 115 -11.71 8.87 5.74
CA PHE A 115 -11.00 9.98 5.09
C PHE A 115 -10.77 11.15 6.04
N LYS A 116 -11.73 11.47 6.90
CA LYS A 116 -11.57 12.53 7.90
C LYS A 116 -10.41 12.23 8.85
N LYS A 117 -10.29 10.98 9.32
CA LYS A 117 -9.16 10.55 10.17
C LYS A 117 -7.84 10.59 9.44
N LEU A 118 -7.79 10.15 8.18
CA LEU A 118 -6.58 10.22 7.37
C LEU A 118 -6.12 11.68 7.14
N ILE A 119 -7.06 12.58 6.81
CA ILE A 119 -6.78 14.01 6.66
C ILE A 119 -6.32 14.60 7.99
N GLU A 120 -6.99 14.29 9.09
CA GLU A 120 -6.59 14.80 10.41
C GLU A 120 -5.20 14.32 10.81
N MET A 121 -4.88 13.04 10.59
CA MET A 121 -3.55 12.49 10.85
C MET A 121 -2.46 13.26 10.09
N ASP A 122 -2.65 13.44 8.79
CA ASP A 122 -1.67 14.05 7.90
C ASP A 122 -1.57 15.57 8.13
N GLU A 123 -2.68 16.31 7.96
CA GLU A 123 -2.66 17.77 7.95
C GLU A 123 -2.40 18.39 9.34
N LYS A 124 -2.91 17.77 10.41
CA LYS A 124 -2.84 18.35 11.76
C LYS A 124 -1.61 17.90 12.53
N TYR A 125 -1.18 16.66 12.34
CA TYR A 125 -0.12 16.06 13.15
C TYR A 125 1.09 15.61 12.32
N GLY A 126 1.01 15.58 10.99
CA GLY A 126 2.09 15.05 10.13
C GLY A 126 2.30 13.55 10.32
N HIS A 127 1.25 12.83 10.78
CA HIS A 127 1.29 11.39 10.98
C HIS A 127 0.93 10.65 9.68
N LEU A 128 1.63 9.57 9.42
CA LEU A 128 1.42 8.68 8.27
C LEU A 128 0.48 7.53 8.63
N LEU A 129 -0.25 7.02 7.65
CA LEU A 129 -0.91 5.71 7.74
C LEU A 129 0.13 4.60 7.58
N LEU A 130 0.51 3.97 8.69
CA LEU A 130 1.60 2.99 8.72
C LEU A 130 1.12 1.55 8.80
N ALA A 131 0.01 1.31 9.48
CA ALA A 131 -0.60 0.00 9.47
C ALA A 131 -2.12 0.01 9.54
N VAL A 132 -2.70 -1.14 9.23
CA VAL A 132 -4.13 -1.41 9.37
C VAL A 132 -4.28 -2.67 10.21
N PHE A 133 -4.95 -2.56 11.36
CA PHE A 133 -5.08 -3.64 12.33
C PHE A 133 -6.53 -4.10 12.46
N HIS A 134 -6.72 -5.40 12.57
CA HIS A 134 -8.02 -6.02 12.87
C HIS A 134 -7.84 -7.36 13.56
N SER A 135 -8.93 -7.94 14.08
CA SER A 135 -8.88 -9.26 14.71
C SER A 135 -9.85 -10.23 14.08
N HIS A 136 -9.44 -11.49 14.02
CA HIS A 136 -10.31 -12.60 13.65
C HIS A 136 -10.90 -13.27 14.90
N PRO A 137 -12.06 -13.93 14.77
CA PRO A 137 -12.73 -14.56 15.91
C PRO A 137 -12.06 -15.86 16.39
N PHE A 138 -11.07 -16.37 15.66
CA PHE A 138 -10.44 -17.66 15.93
C PHE A 138 -9.12 -17.52 16.71
N GLY A 139 -8.73 -18.61 17.40
CA GLY A 139 -7.45 -18.72 18.07
C GLY A 139 -6.38 -19.42 17.22
N GLY A 140 -5.14 -19.41 17.72
CA GLY A 140 -3.99 -20.05 17.10
C GLY A 140 -3.33 -19.22 16.00
N VAL A 141 -2.18 -19.71 15.52
CA VAL A 141 -1.40 -19.08 14.44
C VAL A 141 -2.20 -18.95 13.14
N ALA A 142 -3.07 -19.94 12.86
CA ALA A 142 -3.98 -19.92 11.72
C ALA A 142 -5.13 -18.92 11.89
N GLY A 143 -5.53 -18.64 13.14
CA GLY A 143 -6.51 -17.59 13.45
C GLY A 143 -6.00 -16.18 13.21
N ALA A 144 -4.70 -15.99 12.94
CA ALA A 144 -4.13 -14.72 12.48
C ALA A 144 -3.80 -14.74 10.97
N CYS A 145 -4.41 -15.64 10.18
CA CYS A 145 -4.14 -15.74 8.75
C CYS A 145 -4.99 -14.73 7.97
N PRO A 146 -4.40 -13.88 7.09
CA PRO A 146 -5.19 -12.95 6.29
C PRO A 146 -6.11 -13.69 5.31
N SER A 147 -7.34 -13.20 5.23
CA SER A 147 -8.33 -13.62 4.24
C SER A 147 -8.04 -13.02 2.86
N GLY A 148 -8.77 -13.46 1.83
CA GLY A 148 -8.69 -12.85 0.50
C GLY A 148 -9.09 -11.37 0.49
N ILE A 149 -9.97 -10.95 1.40
CA ILE A 149 -10.38 -9.54 1.54
C ILE A 149 -9.23 -8.70 2.09
N ASP A 150 -8.55 -9.20 3.12
CA ASP A 150 -7.40 -8.52 3.73
C ASP A 150 -6.28 -8.33 2.70
N ARG A 151 -6.06 -9.36 1.87
CA ARG A 151 -5.11 -9.32 0.75
C ARG A 151 -5.52 -8.31 -0.32
N ASN A 152 -6.81 -8.24 -0.68
CA ASN A 152 -7.29 -7.25 -1.65
C ASN A 152 -7.16 -5.82 -1.12
N LEU A 153 -7.47 -5.59 0.16
CA LEU A 153 -7.26 -4.30 0.81
C LEU A 153 -5.77 -3.93 0.79
N GLN A 154 -4.88 -4.88 1.14
CA GLN A 154 -3.44 -4.66 1.12
C GLN A 154 -2.95 -4.30 -0.28
N GLU A 155 -3.42 -5.02 -1.29
CA GLU A 155 -3.05 -4.74 -2.67
C GLU A 155 -3.49 -3.34 -3.11
N ASN A 156 -4.69 -2.91 -2.72
CA ASN A 156 -5.19 -1.57 -3.03
C ASN A 156 -4.34 -0.48 -2.37
N LEU A 157 -3.99 -0.64 -1.09
CA LEU A 157 -3.10 0.28 -0.39
C LEU A 157 -1.73 0.38 -1.08
N GLU A 158 -1.14 -0.76 -1.42
CA GLU A 158 0.16 -0.82 -2.10
C GLU A 158 0.12 -0.20 -3.51
N LYS A 159 -0.95 -0.46 -4.29
CA LYS A 159 -1.15 0.16 -5.61
C LYS A 159 -1.31 1.67 -5.54
N SER A 160 -1.91 2.16 -4.45
CA SER A 160 -2.05 3.59 -4.17
C SER A 160 -0.76 4.23 -3.62
N GLY A 161 0.34 3.47 -3.52
CA GLY A 161 1.64 3.99 -3.10
C GLY A 161 1.83 4.10 -1.58
N TYR A 162 0.88 3.59 -0.79
CA TYR A 162 1.03 3.59 0.66
C TYR A 162 2.12 2.63 1.11
N ARG A 163 2.89 3.08 2.10
CA ARG A 163 3.85 2.26 2.87
C ARG A 163 3.15 1.59 4.06
N THR A 164 1.93 1.11 3.86
CA THR A 164 1.10 0.53 4.93
C THR A 164 1.27 -0.98 4.97
N ILE A 165 1.47 -1.55 6.16
CA ILE A 165 1.37 -3.01 6.39
C ILE A 165 0.06 -3.34 7.10
N GLN A 166 -0.39 -4.58 7.05
CA GLN A 166 -1.55 -5.03 7.82
C GLN A 166 -1.14 -5.92 8.98
N ALA A 167 -1.95 -5.98 10.04
CA ALA A 167 -1.80 -6.94 11.11
C ALA A 167 -3.13 -7.57 11.51
N VAL A 168 -3.15 -8.91 11.53
CA VAL A 168 -4.31 -9.69 11.98
C VAL A 168 -4.02 -10.26 13.35
N PHE A 169 -4.92 -10.02 14.31
CA PHE A 169 -4.85 -10.55 15.67
C PHE A 169 -5.79 -11.76 15.81
N SER A 170 -5.28 -12.87 16.36
CA SER A 170 -6.12 -13.98 16.82
C SER A 170 -6.62 -13.71 18.23
N ARG A 171 -7.70 -14.38 18.66
CA ARG A 171 -8.28 -14.21 20.02
C ARG A 171 -7.35 -14.57 21.16
N ASP A 172 -6.43 -15.49 20.93
CA ASP A 172 -5.52 -16.00 21.95
C ASP A 172 -4.17 -15.25 21.95
N GLY A 173 -4.00 -14.21 21.12
CA GLY A 173 -2.83 -13.32 21.20
C GLY A 173 -1.74 -13.57 20.17
N TYR A 174 -1.99 -14.33 19.11
CA TYR A 174 -1.11 -14.27 17.94
C TYR A 174 -1.38 -12.99 17.16
N VAL A 175 -0.33 -12.39 16.62
CA VAL A 175 -0.43 -11.30 15.66
C VAL A 175 0.43 -11.63 14.45
N ARG A 176 -0.15 -11.48 13.25
CA ARG A 176 0.56 -11.66 11.98
C ARG A 176 0.57 -10.35 11.24
N PHE A 177 1.74 -9.76 11.11
CA PHE A 177 1.99 -8.65 10.21
C PHE A 177 2.22 -9.17 8.80
N PHE A 178 1.65 -8.53 7.80
CA PHE A 178 1.86 -8.90 6.41
C PHE A 178 1.80 -7.73 5.45
N SER A 179 2.42 -7.94 4.30
CA SER A 179 2.22 -7.16 3.08
C SER A 179 2.04 -8.14 1.90
N ASN A 180 1.63 -7.64 0.73
CA ASN A 180 1.63 -8.46 -0.48
C ASN A 180 2.96 -8.28 -1.24
N LYS A 181 3.43 -7.05 -1.40
CA LYS A 181 4.61 -6.75 -2.24
C LYS A 181 5.70 -5.97 -1.50
N LEU A 182 5.38 -5.30 -0.41
CA LEU A 182 6.36 -4.49 0.33
C LEU A 182 7.33 -5.39 1.09
N SER A 183 8.62 -5.26 0.82
CA SER A 183 9.63 -5.87 1.70
C SER A 183 9.70 -5.05 2.98
N PHE A 184 9.50 -5.70 4.13
CA PHE A 184 9.53 -5.02 5.41
C PHE A 184 10.13 -5.85 6.54
N GLU A 185 10.58 -5.14 7.56
CA GLU A 185 11.00 -5.64 8.86
C GLU A 185 10.10 -5.00 9.93
N ILE A 186 9.79 -5.74 10.99
CA ILE A 186 9.12 -5.19 12.16
C ILE A 186 9.82 -5.65 13.43
N GLU A 187 10.15 -4.66 14.27
CA GLU A 187 10.77 -4.85 15.57
C GLU A 187 9.79 -4.47 16.67
N VAL A 188 9.59 -5.39 17.63
CA VAL A 188 8.76 -5.15 18.79
C VAL A 188 9.66 -4.87 20.00
N TYR A 189 9.52 -3.69 20.59
CA TYR A 189 10.32 -3.25 21.74
C TYR A 189 9.58 -3.45 23.05
N GLY A 190 10.21 -4.14 24.00
CA GLY A 190 9.66 -4.37 25.34
C GLY A 190 9.63 -5.86 25.71
N LYS A 191 8.75 -6.23 26.63
CA LYS A 191 8.57 -7.60 27.13
C LYS A 191 7.18 -8.13 26.77
N GLY A 192 6.99 -9.44 26.91
CA GLY A 192 5.69 -10.10 26.71
C GLY A 192 5.34 -10.34 25.23
N VAL A 193 6.33 -10.36 24.35
CA VAL A 193 6.15 -10.63 22.91
C VAL A 193 7.25 -11.57 22.45
N GLU A 194 6.86 -12.67 21.82
CA GLU A 194 7.75 -13.68 21.27
C GLU A 194 7.61 -13.70 19.75
N LYS A 195 8.73 -13.69 19.02
CA LYS A 195 8.73 -13.85 17.56
C LYS A 195 8.62 -15.34 17.23
N ILE A 196 7.56 -15.71 16.53
CA ILE A 196 7.24 -17.10 16.18
C ILE A 196 7.77 -17.46 14.80
N SER A 197 7.63 -16.57 13.82
CA SER A 197 8.05 -16.84 12.44
C SER A 197 8.31 -15.57 11.65
N GLU A 198 9.21 -15.68 10.68
CA GLU A 198 9.51 -14.68 9.66
C GLU A 198 9.71 -15.40 8.33
N GLN A 199 8.75 -15.26 7.42
CA GLN A 199 8.78 -15.91 6.11
C GLN A 199 8.20 -14.98 5.06
N GLY A 200 8.94 -14.74 3.97
CA GLY A 200 8.53 -13.83 2.90
C GLY A 200 8.14 -12.45 3.44
N ASN A 201 6.90 -12.05 3.14
CA ASN A 201 6.31 -10.78 3.55
C ASN A 201 5.40 -10.93 4.79
N GLU A 202 5.70 -11.87 5.68
CA GLU A 202 4.91 -12.12 6.89
C GLU A 202 5.78 -12.24 8.14
N ARG A 203 5.31 -11.68 9.25
CA ARG A 203 5.97 -11.72 10.56
C ARG A 203 4.94 -12.10 11.62
N ILE A 204 5.17 -13.20 12.33
CA ILE A 204 4.25 -13.73 13.33
C ILE A 204 4.86 -13.55 14.71
N PHE A 205 4.08 -12.99 15.62
CA PHE A 205 4.43 -12.86 17.03
C PHE A 205 3.33 -13.45 17.92
N LYS A 206 3.71 -13.84 19.14
CA LYS A 206 2.79 -14.23 20.20
C LYS A 206 2.91 -13.23 21.34
N LEU A 207 1.78 -12.64 21.73
CA LEU A 207 1.65 -11.84 22.93
C LEU A 207 1.49 -12.79 24.12
N SER A 208 2.43 -12.74 25.06
CA SER A 208 2.39 -13.51 26.29
C SER A 208 1.95 -12.64 27.47
N GLU A 209 1.33 -13.27 28.46
CA GLU A 209 1.09 -12.57 29.72
C GLU A 209 2.42 -12.27 30.41
N ILE A 210 2.65 -10.98 30.67
CA ILE A 210 3.74 -10.54 31.53
C ILE A 210 3.31 -10.86 32.96
N LYS A 211 3.83 -11.94 33.54
CA LYS A 211 3.74 -12.16 34.99
C LYS A 211 4.58 -11.07 35.66
N GLY A 212 3.92 -10.19 36.42
CA GLY A 212 4.56 -9.17 37.26
C GLY A 212 5.27 -9.80 38.44
#